data_AF-A0A3D1V479-F1
#
_entry.id   AF-A0A3D1V479-F1
#
_cell.length_a   1.000
_cell.length_b   1.000
_cell.length_c   1.000
_cell.angle_alpha   90.00
_cell.angle_beta   90.00
_cell.angle_gamma   90.00
#
_symmetry.space_group_name_H-M   'P 1'
#
loop_
_entity.id
_entity.type
_entity.pdbx_description
1 polymer ?
#
loop_
_entity_poly.entity_id
_entity_poly.type
_entity_poly.pdbx_seq_one_letter_code
_entity_poly.pdbx_strand_id
1 'polypeptide(L)'
;LCHVATMKKPTAYALLSRLESAGFIEVHSEQAGNRPPRKVYTITPVGRDLFRDLLRANLSAADESTYAGDIGLVLINFLDRNEAVACLRQRLSRLDALLAPNPDVAAHGDKLNLGIALDHLTAMRHADRDWLVATIARLEREESMPAMEESGSLTR
;
A
#
# COMPACT_ATOMS: atom_id res chain seq x y z
N LEU A 1 -6.83 -7.91 -7.74
CA LEU A 1 -6.88 -6.46 -8.03
C LEU A 1 -7.08 -5.60 -6.78
N CYS A 2 -8.10 -5.86 -5.94
CA CYS A 2 -8.37 -5.10 -4.70
C CYS A 2 -7.13 -4.83 -3.81
N HIS A 3 -6.19 -5.77 -3.73
CA HIS A 3 -4.98 -5.65 -2.91
C HIS A 3 -3.83 -4.84 -3.54
N VAL A 4 -3.87 -4.58 -4.84
CA VAL A 4 -2.79 -3.91 -5.60
C VAL A 4 -3.25 -2.55 -6.13
N ALA A 5 -4.54 -2.41 -6.46
CA ALA A 5 -5.14 -1.15 -6.84
C ALA A 5 -6.59 -1.10 -6.36
N THR A 6 -6.96 0.01 -5.69
CA THR A 6 -8.35 0.28 -5.30
C THR A 6 -8.93 1.38 -6.17
N MET A 7 -10.15 1.19 -6.65
CA MET A 7 -10.86 2.19 -7.44
C MET A 7 -12.35 2.12 -7.14
N LYS A 8 -12.95 3.28 -6.82
CA LYS A 8 -14.40 3.39 -6.60
C LYS A 8 -15.12 3.37 -7.95
N LYS A 9 -16.32 2.78 -8.01
CA LYS A 9 -17.14 2.71 -9.24
C LYS A 9 -17.36 4.08 -9.91
N PRO A 10 -17.70 5.17 -9.18
CA PRO A 10 -17.85 6.49 -9.82
C PRO A 10 -16.57 6.98 -10.48
N THR A 11 -15.41 6.73 -9.86
CA THR A 11 -14.09 7.06 -10.41
C THR A 11 -13.85 6.31 -11.72
N ALA A 12 -14.19 5.01 -11.77
CA ALA A 12 -14.05 4.22 -12.99
C ALA A 12 -14.87 4.78 -14.17
N TYR A 13 -16.14 5.13 -13.95
CA TYR A 13 -16.97 5.71 -15.01
C TYR A 13 -16.50 7.10 -15.45
N ALA A 14 -16.05 7.93 -14.51
CA ALA A 14 -15.46 9.23 -14.85
C ALA A 14 -14.19 9.09 -15.68
N LEU A 15 -13.34 8.10 -15.38
CA LEU A 15 -12.14 7.80 -16.17
C LEU A 15 -12.49 7.26 -17.55
N LEU A 16 -13.46 6.35 -17.67
CA LEU A 16 -13.92 5.85 -18.98
C LEU A 16 -14.40 7.00 -19.88
N SER A 17 -15.20 7.92 -19.33
CA SER A 17 -15.67 9.09 -20.08
C SER A 17 -14.52 10.00 -20.56
N ARG A 18 -13.47 10.17 -19.73
CA ARG A 18 -12.28 10.94 -20.11
C ARG A 18 -11.45 10.24 -21.18
N LEU A 19 -11.26 8.92 -21.07
CA LEU A 19 -10.54 8.12 -22.06
C LEU A 19 -11.26 8.11 -23.41
N GLU A 20 -12.59 8.07 -23.39
CA GLU A 20 -13.42 8.15 -24.60
C GLU A 20 -13.28 9.52 -25.26
N SER A 21 -13.41 10.59 -24.48
CA SER A 21 -13.27 11.97 -24.97
C SER A 21 -11.87 12.25 -25.55
N ALA A 22 -10.85 11.53 -25.07
CA ALA A 22 -9.48 11.60 -25.57
C ALA A 22 -9.17 10.63 -26.72
N GLY A 23 -10.13 9.80 -27.16
CA GLY A 23 -9.96 8.85 -28.27
C GLY A 23 -9.15 7.60 -27.94
N PHE A 24 -8.86 7.33 -26.67
CA PHE A 24 -8.15 6.12 -26.25
C PHE A 24 -9.05 4.90 -26.15
N ILE A 25 -10.34 5.12 -25.96
CA ILE A 25 -11.37 4.07 -26.05
C ILE A 25 -12.53 4.56 -26.90
N GLU A 26 -13.27 3.62 -27.46
CA GLU A 26 -14.55 3.85 -28.11
C GLU A 26 -15.66 3.19 -27.29
N VAL A 27 -16.85 3.78 -27.31
CA VAL A 27 -18.03 3.19 -26.68
C VAL A 27 -19.11 2.95 -27.72
N HIS A 28 -19.75 1.79 -27.63
CA HIS A 28 -20.97 1.52 -28.38
C HIS A 28 -22.02 0.88 -27.48
N SER A 29 -23.27 1.04 -27.87
CA SER A 29 -24.41 0.47 -27.16
C SER A 29 -24.82 -0.83 -27.83
N GLU A 30 -24.86 -1.92 -27.06
CA GLU A 30 -25.39 -3.21 -27.51
C GLU A 30 -26.70 -3.52 -26.78
N GLN A 31 -27.70 -4.00 -27.52
CA GLN A 31 -28.94 -4.51 -26.95
C GLN A 31 -29.22 -5.90 -27.51
N ALA A 32 -29.25 -6.91 -26.63
CA ALA A 32 -29.59 -8.28 -26.98
C ALA A 32 -31.04 -8.57 -26.58
N GLY A 33 -31.94 -8.66 -27.58
CA GLY A 33 -33.36 -8.90 -27.38
C GLY A 33 -34.02 -7.82 -26.52
N ASN A 34 -34.86 -8.21 -25.57
CA ASN A 34 -35.62 -7.28 -24.73
C ASN A 34 -34.88 -6.85 -23.43
N ARG A 35 -33.55 -7.02 -23.36
CA ARG A 35 -32.75 -6.59 -22.20
C ARG A 35 -32.41 -5.10 -22.28
N PRO A 36 -32.09 -4.43 -21.16
CA PRO A 36 -31.58 -3.07 -21.19
C PRO A 36 -30.29 -2.97 -22.02
N PRO A 37 -30.09 -1.87 -22.77
CA PRO A 37 -28.86 -1.64 -23.51
C PRO A 37 -27.65 -1.58 -22.56
N ARG A 38 -26.55 -2.21 -22.96
CA ARG A 38 -25.26 -2.14 -22.24
C ARG A 38 -24.25 -1.33 -23.05
N LYS A 39 -23.43 -0.54 -22.35
CA LYS A 39 -22.26 0.10 -22.95
C LYS A 39 -21.11 -0.90 -23.01
N VAL A 40 -20.52 -1.05 -24.19
CA VAL A 40 -19.29 -1.82 -24.40
C VAL A 40 -18.18 -0.83 -24.71
N TYR A 41 -17.08 -0.93 -23.97
CA TYR A 41 -15.91 -0.07 -24.13
C TYR A 41 -14.80 -0.87 -24.80
N THR A 42 -14.23 -0.32 -25.87
CA THR A 42 -13.19 -0.97 -26.66
C THR A 42 -11.97 -0.06 -26.73
N ILE A 43 -10.79 -0.59 -26.42
CA ILE A 43 -9.54 0.18 -26.52
C ILE A 43 -9.15 0.40 -27.99
N THR A 44 -8.82 1.64 -28.36
CA THR A 44 -8.40 2.00 -29.72
C THR A 44 -6.93 1.62 -29.95
N PRO A 45 -6.43 1.63 -31.21
CA PRO A 45 -4.99 1.47 -31.46
C PRO A 45 -4.13 2.47 -30.69
N VAL A 46 -4.51 3.75 -30.69
CA VAL A 46 -3.81 4.82 -29.95
C VAL A 46 -3.86 4.57 -28.45
N GLY A 47 -5.01 4.11 -27.92
CA GLY A 47 -5.14 3.73 -26.52
C GLY A 47 -4.22 2.58 -26.12
N ARG A 48 -3.99 1.60 -27.00
CA ARG A 48 -3.05 0.49 -26.76
C ARG A 48 -1.62 0.98 -26.69
N ASP A 49 -1.23 1.96 -27.50
CA ASP A 49 0.11 2.51 -27.46
C ASP A 49 0.35 3.30 -26.18
N LEU A 50 -0.61 4.15 -25.78
CA LEU A 50 -0.57 4.83 -24.47
C LEU A 50 -0.48 3.83 -23.31
N PHE A 51 -1.26 2.76 -23.34
CA PHE A 51 -1.20 1.71 -22.31
C PHE A 51 0.21 1.12 -22.19
N ARG A 52 0.88 0.83 -23.31
CA ARG A 52 2.25 0.30 -23.30
C ARG A 52 3.27 1.32 -22.81
N ASP A 53 3.10 2.59 -23.15
CA ASP A 53 3.96 3.67 -22.64
C ASP A 53 3.83 3.80 -21.12
N LEU A 54 2.60 3.83 -20.61
CA LEU A 54 2.34 3.90 -19.16
C LEU A 54 2.86 2.65 -18.43
N LEU A 55 2.71 1.47 -19.03
CA LEU A 55 3.25 0.24 -18.46
C LEU A 55 4.78 0.28 -18.36
N ARG A 56 5.47 0.71 -19.44
CA ARG A 56 6.93 0.88 -19.41
C ARG A 56 7.35 1.90 -18.36
N ALA A 57 6.67 3.04 -18.30
CA ALA A 57 6.95 4.08 -17.31
C ALA A 57 6.84 3.52 -15.88
N ASN A 58 5.73 2.85 -15.55
CA ASN A 58 5.52 2.25 -14.23
C ASN A 58 6.57 1.17 -13.89
N LEU A 59 6.95 0.33 -14.84
CA LEU A 59 7.97 -0.70 -14.60
C LEU A 59 9.39 -0.14 -14.44
N SER A 60 9.65 1.05 -14.99
CA SER A 60 10.96 1.71 -14.91
C SER A 60 11.08 2.75 -13.80
N ALA A 61 9.95 3.14 -13.20
CA ALA A 61 9.93 4.13 -12.15
C ALA A 61 10.44 3.55 -10.83
N ALA A 62 11.11 4.39 -10.04
CA ALA A 62 11.34 4.11 -8.63
C ALA A 62 10.22 4.77 -7.83
N ASP A 63 9.41 3.97 -7.15
CA ASP A 63 8.34 4.48 -6.30
C ASP A 63 8.91 4.98 -4.96
N GLU A 64 8.69 6.25 -4.63
CA GLU A 64 8.87 6.76 -3.27
C GLU A 64 7.63 6.42 -2.44
N SER A 65 7.73 5.38 -1.59
CA SER A 65 6.65 5.01 -0.69
C SER A 65 6.73 5.81 0.60
N THR A 66 5.75 6.68 0.86
CA THR A 66 5.56 7.32 2.17
C THR A 66 4.51 6.56 2.98
N TYR A 67 4.86 6.09 4.18
CA TYR A 67 3.89 5.47 5.07
C TYR A 67 3.20 6.54 5.92
N ALA A 68 1.88 6.66 5.81
CA ALA A 68 1.12 7.63 6.58
C ALA A 68 1.33 7.49 8.11
N GLY A 69 1.66 6.30 8.59
CA GLY A 69 1.97 6.04 10.01
C GLY A 69 3.30 6.64 10.49
N ASP A 70 4.21 7.03 9.58
CA ASP A 70 5.54 7.52 9.96
C ASP A 70 5.47 8.88 10.66
N ILE A 71 4.42 9.67 10.42
CA ILE A 71 4.19 10.89 11.18
C ILE A 71 4.05 10.62 12.68
N GLY A 72 3.47 9.47 13.06
CA GLY A 72 3.39 9.04 14.46
C GLY A 72 4.75 8.68 15.04
N LEU A 73 5.68 8.17 14.22
CA LEU A 73 7.06 7.90 14.63
C LEU A 73 7.86 9.18 14.82
N VAL A 74 7.68 10.16 13.93
CA VAL A 74 8.30 11.50 14.05
C VAL A 74 7.84 12.18 15.35
N LEU A 75 6.57 12.01 15.71
CA LEU A 75 5.96 12.62 16.88
C LEU A 75 5.96 11.71 18.12
N ILE A 76 6.75 10.63 18.13
CA ILE A 76 6.71 9.61 19.19
C ILE A 76 7.03 10.18 20.59
N ASN A 77 7.82 11.25 20.66
CA ASN A 77 8.21 11.91 21.90
C ASN A 77 7.06 12.64 22.62
N PHE A 78 5.88 12.75 21.99
CA PHE A 78 4.67 13.29 22.63
C PHE A 78 3.88 12.24 23.42
N LEU A 79 4.30 10.97 23.41
CA LEU A 79 3.74 9.91 24.24
C LEU A 79 4.78 9.39 25.22
N ASP A 80 4.31 8.90 26.36
CA ASP A 80 5.16 8.13 27.26
C ASP A 80 5.68 6.89 26.53
N ARG A 81 6.93 6.52 26.78
CA ARG A 81 7.61 5.41 26.08
C ARG A 81 6.80 4.10 26.13
N ASN A 82 6.23 3.77 27.29
CA ASN A 82 5.41 2.56 27.47
C ASN A 82 4.12 2.59 26.64
N GLU A 83 3.49 3.75 26.53
CA GLU A 83 2.32 3.94 25.68
C GLU A 83 2.70 3.80 24.20
N ALA A 84 3.78 4.46 23.77
CA ALA A 84 4.30 4.36 22.42
C ALA A 84 4.62 2.89 22.04
N VAL A 85 5.32 2.15 22.91
CA VAL A 85 5.63 0.72 22.72
C VAL A 85 4.35 -0.11 22.62
N ALA A 86 3.34 0.14 23.46
CA ALA A 86 2.06 -0.55 23.38
C ALA A 86 1.36 -0.32 22.03
N CYS A 87 1.33 0.92 21.53
CA CYS A 87 0.81 1.25 20.20
C CYS A 87 1.59 0.55 19.07
N LEU A 88 2.92 0.52 19.15
CA LEU A 88 3.75 -0.16 18.16
C LEU A 88 3.54 -1.67 18.16
N ARG A 89 3.33 -2.29 19.33
CA ARG A 89 2.95 -3.72 19.43
C ARG A 89 1.57 -3.99 18.82
N GLN A 90 0.61 -3.08 18.97
CA GLN A 90 -0.67 -3.19 18.26
C GLN A 90 -0.50 -3.08 16.74
N ARG A 91 0.35 -2.17 16.27
CA ARG A 91 0.71 -2.06 14.84
C ARG A 91 1.33 -3.37 14.35
N LEU A 92 2.25 -3.98 15.11
CA LEU A 92 2.88 -5.26 14.79
C LEU A 92 1.85 -6.39 14.66
N SER A 93 0.93 -6.51 15.63
CA SER A 93 -0.13 -7.52 15.58
C SER A 93 -1.06 -7.37 14.36
N ARG A 94 -1.38 -6.12 13.97
CA ARG A 94 -2.16 -5.87 12.76
C ARG A 94 -1.39 -6.24 11.49
N LEU A 95 -0.08 -5.99 11.45
CA LEU A 95 0.77 -6.37 10.34
C LEU A 95 0.92 -7.89 10.22
N ASP A 96 1.07 -8.60 11.34
CA ASP A 96 1.06 -10.06 11.41
C ASP A 96 -0.24 -10.64 10.84
N ALA A 97 -1.39 -10.05 11.18
CA ALA A 97 -2.68 -10.47 10.62
C ALA A 97 -2.77 -10.25 9.10
N LEU A 98 -2.12 -9.20 8.56
CA LEU A 98 -2.04 -8.96 7.11
C LEU A 98 -1.07 -9.88 6.38
N LEU A 99 -0.11 -10.49 7.09
CA LEU A 99 0.84 -11.47 6.58
C LEU A 99 0.33 -12.91 6.69
N ALA A 100 -0.75 -13.13 7.45
CA ALA A 100 -1.36 -14.45 7.56
C ALA A 100 -1.80 -14.97 6.17
N PRO A 101 -1.60 -16.27 5.87
CA PRO A 101 -1.96 -16.84 4.57
C PRO A 101 -3.43 -16.58 4.25
N ASN A 102 -3.71 -15.97 3.09
CA ASN A 102 -5.08 -15.76 2.63
C ASN A 102 -5.45 -16.84 1.58
N PRO A 103 -6.31 -17.81 1.91
CA PRO A 103 -6.64 -18.92 1.01
C PRO A 103 -7.40 -18.49 -0.26
N ASP A 104 -8.01 -17.31 -0.28
CA ASP A 104 -8.85 -16.83 -1.40
C ASP A 104 -8.03 -16.29 -2.59
N VAL A 105 -6.78 -15.89 -2.34
CA VAL A 105 -5.89 -15.33 -3.37
C VAL A 105 -5.44 -16.39 -4.40
N ALA A 106 -5.44 -17.67 -4.01
CA ALA A 106 -5.04 -18.78 -4.87
C ALA A 106 -6.08 -19.13 -5.97
N ALA A 107 -7.32 -18.61 -5.86
CA ALA A 107 -8.45 -19.00 -6.71
C ALA A 107 -8.56 -18.22 -8.04
N HIS A 108 -7.88 -17.08 -8.19
CA HIS A 108 -8.06 -16.20 -9.35
C HIS A 108 -7.02 -16.52 -10.44
N GLY A 109 -7.46 -17.28 -11.45
CA GLY A 109 -6.67 -17.69 -12.61
C GLY A 109 -6.22 -16.51 -13.48
N ASP A 110 -5.01 -16.01 -13.21
CA ASP A 110 -3.90 -15.95 -14.16
C ASP A 110 -2.62 -15.76 -13.32
N LYS A 111 -1.98 -16.88 -13.00
CA LYS A 111 -1.25 -17.07 -11.73
C LYS A 111 0.10 -16.36 -11.64
N LEU A 112 0.63 -15.82 -12.74
CA LEU A 112 2.00 -15.30 -12.76
C LEU A 112 2.08 -13.80 -12.41
N ASN A 113 1.27 -12.96 -13.06
CA ASN A 113 1.44 -11.50 -12.98
C ASN A 113 0.91 -10.89 -11.68
N LEU A 114 -0.22 -11.40 -11.17
CA LEU A 114 -0.73 -10.98 -9.86
C LEU A 114 0.14 -11.53 -8.72
N GLY A 115 0.71 -12.72 -8.91
CA GLY A 115 1.65 -13.33 -7.95
C GLY A 115 2.84 -12.42 -7.68
N ILE A 116 3.53 -11.96 -8.73
CA ILE A 116 4.71 -11.07 -8.59
C ILE A 116 4.39 -9.82 -7.77
N ALA A 117 3.26 -9.15 -8.05
CA ALA A 117 2.88 -7.94 -7.30
C ALA A 117 2.54 -8.25 -5.83
N LEU A 118 1.89 -9.39 -5.56
CA LEU A 118 1.57 -9.82 -4.20
C LEU A 118 2.81 -10.28 -3.43
N ASP A 119 3.74 -10.94 -4.09
CA ASP A 119 5.02 -11.36 -3.53
C ASP A 119 5.84 -10.13 -3.12
N HIS A 120 5.89 -9.10 -3.99
CA HIS A 120 6.52 -7.82 -3.65
C HIS A 120 5.84 -7.15 -2.44
N LEU A 121 4.49 -7.07 -2.41
CA LEU A 121 3.77 -6.53 -1.25
C LEU A 121 4.05 -7.31 0.04
N THR A 122 4.15 -8.64 -0.05
CA THR A 122 4.47 -9.51 1.09
C THR A 122 5.89 -9.27 1.57
N ALA A 123 6.86 -9.15 0.66
CA ALA A 123 8.24 -8.81 1.00
C ALA A 123 8.35 -7.46 1.72
N MET A 124 7.66 -6.43 1.22
CA MET A 124 7.63 -5.11 1.85
C MET A 124 7.02 -5.15 3.26
N ARG A 125 5.96 -5.95 3.47
CA ARG A 125 5.34 -6.14 4.79
C ARG A 125 6.27 -6.87 5.76
N HIS A 126 7.00 -7.88 5.30
CA HIS A 126 8.01 -8.54 6.13
C HIS A 126 9.11 -7.56 6.54
N ALA A 127 9.59 -6.72 5.62
CA ALA A 127 10.58 -5.68 5.94
C ALA A 127 10.05 -4.69 7.00
N ASP A 128 8.81 -4.17 6.86
CA ASP A 128 8.20 -3.28 7.87
C ASP A 128 8.05 -3.99 9.23
N ARG A 129 7.67 -5.28 9.22
CA ARG A 129 7.52 -6.09 10.43
C ARG A 129 8.84 -6.24 11.18
N ASP A 130 9.89 -6.64 10.47
CA ASP A 130 11.20 -6.88 11.08
C ASP A 130 11.81 -5.58 11.59
N TRP A 131 11.64 -4.48 10.84
CA TRP A 131 12.00 -3.14 11.29
C TRP A 131 11.24 -2.73 12.57
N LEU A 132 9.93 -3.01 12.64
CA LEU A 132 9.10 -2.66 13.78
C LEU A 132 9.47 -3.45 15.03
N VAL A 133 9.76 -4.75 14.89
CA VAL A 133 10.29 -5.60 15.97
C VAL A 133 11.61 -5.05 16.51
N ALA A 134 12.55 -4.72 15.62
CA ALA A 134 13.84 -4.15 16.01
C ALA A 134 13.69 -2.79 16.70
N THR A 135 12.75 -1.96 16.23
CA THR A 135 12.47 -0.62 16.78
C THR A 135 11.85 -0.71 18.18
N ILE A 136 10.88 -1.60 18.38
CA ILE A 136 10.30 -1.86 19.72
C ILE A 136 11.39 -2.29 20.69
N ALA A 137 12.23 -3.25 20.31
CA ALA A 137 13.32 -3.72 21.16
C ALA A 137 14.36 -2.62 21.45
N ARG A 138 14.60 -1.70 20.50
CA ARG A 138 15.47 -0.52 20.74
C ARG A 138 14.86 0.40 21.79
N LEU A 139 13.58 0.73 21.67
CA LEU A 139 12.89 1.61 22.60
C LEU A 139 12.85 1.01 24.01
N GLU A 140 12.68 -0.30 24.14
CA GLU A 140 12.69 -1.00 25.43
C GLU A 140 14.09 -1.02 26.08
N ARG A 141 15.18 -1.15 25.30
CA ARG A 141 16.54 -1.13 25.85
C ARG A 141 16.97 0.22 26.38
N GLU A 142 16.53 1.31 25.75
CA GLU A 142 16.82 2.66 26.20
C GLU A 142 16.21 2.99 27.58
N GLU A 143 15.23 2.20 28.05
CA GLU A 143 14.72 2.26 29.43
C GLU A 143 15.75 1.78 30.47
N SER A 144 16.69 0.91 30.05
CA SER A 144 17.64 0.22 30.93
C SER A 144 18.98 0.95 31.12
N MET A 145 19.20 2.10 30.48
CA MET A 145 20.36 2.95 30.81
C MET A 145 20.00 3.81 32.03
N PRO A 146 20.61 3.60 33.21
CA PRO A 146 20.35 4.48 34.34
C PRO A 146 20.71 5.92 33.95
N ALA A 147 19.89 6.87 34.37
CA ALA A 147 20.18 8.29 34.25
C ALA A 147 21.60 8.51 34.76
N MET A 148 22.51 8.92 33.88
CA MET A 148 23.83 9.35 34.28
C MET A 148 23.62 10.63 35.07
N GLU A 149 23.56 10.51 36.40
CA GLU A 149 23.48 11.63 37.31
C GLU A 149 24.65 12.57 36.99
N GLU A 150 24.34 13.72 36.39
CA GLU A 150 25.31 14.78 36.23
C GLU A 150 25.82 15.13 37.63
N SER A 151 27.12 14.91 37.82
CA SER A 151 27.86 15.21 39.05
C SER A 151 27.69 16.68 39.43
N GLY A 152 26.77 16.95 40.34
CA GLY A 152 26.61 18.22 41.02
C GLY A 152 27.14 18.15 42.45
N SER A 153 28.45 18.02 42.65
CA SER A 153 29.07 18.43 43.92
C SER A 153 30.54 18.76 43.73
N LEU A 154 30.82 19.97 43.20
CA LEU A 154 31.98 20.72 43.67
C LEU A 154 31.54 21.45 44.94
N THR A 155 31.85 20.84 46.08
CA THR A 155 31.86 21.52 47.37
C THR A 155 33.19 22.25 47.53
N ARG A 156 33.09 23.55 47.78
CA ARG A 156 34.05 24.46 48.43
C ARG A 156 35.14 25.14 47.58
#